data_AF-A0A7S1QSZ3-F1
#
_entry.id   AF-A0A7S1QSZ3-F1
#
_cell.length_a   1.000
_cell.length_b   1.000
_cell.length_c   1.000
_cell.angle_alpha   90.00
_cell.angle_beta   90.00
_cell.angle_gamma   90.00
#
_symmetry.space_group_name_H-M   'P 1'
#
loop_
_entity.id
_entity.type
_entity.pdbx_description
1 polymer ?
#
loop_
_entity_poly.entity_id
_entity_poly.type
_entity_poly.pdbx_seq_one_letter_code
_entity_poly.pdbx_strand_id
1 'polypeptide(L)'
;EAPPDLIKIREQQARHQVEYYFSAQNLCHDSFLRSRMDGDGWVSVQDIAEFPRVQRLGLDAGAVAASMLGSAVVEVSWDKPPRARLRSSEQRSAFPRVDLDEAAQGQDR
;
A
#
# COMPACT_ATOMS: atom_id res chain seq x y z
N GLU A 1 -10.68 -20.28 16.37
CA GLU A 1 -10.72 -19.50 15.12
C GLU A 1 -11.64 -18.29 15.29
N ALA A 2 -11.39 -17.19 14.59
CA ALA A 2 -12.25 -16.00 14.64
C ALA A 2 -13.57 -16.25 13.86
N PRO A 3 -14.70 -15.66 14.25
CA PRO A 3 -15.95 -15.80 13.51
C PRO A 3 -15.82 -15.23 12.08
N PRO A 4 -16.46 -15.85 11.07
CA PRO A 4 -16.27 -15.52 9.66
C PRO A 4 -16.64 -14.06 9.33
N ASP A 5 -17.62 -13.48 10.01
CA ASP A 5 -18.02 -12.08 9.81
C ASP A 5 -16.92 -11.10 10.21
N LEU A 6 -16.15 -11.41 11.25
CA LEU A 6 -15.07 -10.54 11.73
C LEU A 6 -13.90 -10.49 10.74
N ILE A 7 -13.59 -11.61 10.09
CA ILE A 7 -12.55 -11.69 9.06
C ILE A 7 -12.96 -10.80 7.87
N LYS A 8 -14.20 -10.94 7.39
CA LYS A 8 -14.72 -10.10 6.30
C LYS A 8 -14.72 -8.61 6.64
N ILE A 9 -15.03 -8.24 7.88
CA ILE A 9 -14.99 -6.84 8.33
C ILE A 9 -13.54 -6.31 8.30
N ARG A 10 -12.58 -7.10 8.80
CA ARG A 10 -11.16 -6.74 8.80
C ARG A 10 -10.61 -6.60 7.38
N GLU A 11 -10.96 -7.51 6.47
CA GLU A 11 -10.57 -7.42 5.06
C GLU A 11 -11.12 -6.15 4.40
N GLN A 12 -12.39 -5.81 4.63
CA GLN A 12 -12.96 -4.55 4.13
C GLN A 12 -12.24 -3.32 4.71
N GLN A 13 -11.92 -3.34 6.01
CA GLN A 13 -11.15 -2.27 6.64
C GLN A 13 -9.73 -2.19 6.07
N ALA A 14 -9.08 -3.31 5.82
CA ALA A 14 -7.74 -3.35 5.22
C ALA A 14 -7.75 -2.75 3.82
N ARG A 15 -8.73 -3.12 2.98
CA ARG A 15 -8.92 -2.51 1.65
C ARG A 15 -9.01 -0.99 1.76
N HIS A 16 -9.90 -0.46 2.59
CA HIS A 16 -10.05 0.99 2.74
C HIS A 16 -8.77 1.69 3.21
N GLN A 17 -8.02 1.08 4.14
CA GLN A 17 -6.76 1.66 4.60
C GLN A 17 -5.70 1.67 3.51
N VAL A 18 -5.59 0.60 2.73
CA VAL A 18 -4.66 0.51 1.61
C VAL A 18 -5.02 1.52 0.53
N GLU A 19 -6.29 1.59 0.14
CA GLU A 19 -6.77 2.56 -0.85
C GLU A 19 -6.50 4.01 -0.41
N TYR A 20 -6.65 4.29 0.88
CA TYR A 20 -6.29 5.59 1.45
C TYR A 20 -4.78 5.85 1.34
N TYR A 21 -3.93 4.88 1.68
CA TYR A 21 -2.47 5.05 1.56
C TYR A 21 -2.03 5.33 0.13
N PHE A 22 -2.63 4.64 -0.85
CA PHE A 22 -2.37 4.87 -2.26
C PHE A 22 -3.20 6.00 -2.88
N SER A 23 -4.00 6.74 -2.09
CA SER A 23 -4.73 7.88 -2.60
C SER A 23 -3.78 9.03 -2.96
N ALA A 24 -4.15 9.83 -3.97
CA ALA A 24 -3.36 10.98 -4.39
C ALA A 24 -3.06 11.96 -3.22
N GLN A 25 -4.03 12.14 -2.31
CA GLN A 25 -3.90 12.99 -1.13
C GLN A 25 -2.85 12.46 -0.14
N ASN A 26 -2.70 11.14 -0.01
CA ASN A 26 -1.66 10.58 0.84
C ASN A 26 -0.31 10.61 0.12
N LEU A 27 -0.26 10.16 -1.14
CA LEU A 27 0.97 10.06 -1.93
C LEU A 27 1.66 11.40 -2.19
N CYS A 28 0.93 12.52 -2.22
CA CYS A 28 1.55 13.83 -2.39
C CYS A 28 2.43 14.26 -1.20
N HIS A 29 2.25 13.66 -0.02
CA HIS A 29 3.01 13.99 1.19
C HIS A 29 3.73 12.80 1.84
N ASP A 30 3.29 11.58 1.56
CA ASP A 30 3.81 10.37 2.20
C ASP A 30 5.04 9.83 1.46
N SER A 31 6.20 10.41 1.77
CA SER A 31 7.49 9.97 1.26
C SER A 31 7.89 8.58 1.78
N PHE A 32 7.40 8.17 2.95
CA PHE A 32 7.67 6.85 3.50
C PHE A 32 7.05 5.76 2.62
N LEU A 33 5.76 5.89 2.28
CA LEU A 33 5.13 4.94 1.35
C LEU A 33 5.84 4.93 0.00
N ARG A 34 6.16 6.11 -0.55
CA ARG A 34 6.84 6.24 -1.84
C ARG A 34 8.25 5.65 -1.83
N SER A 35 8.94 5.66 -0.69
CA SER A 35 10.24 5.01 -0.53
C SER A 35 10.19 3.48 -0.50
N ARG A 36 9.02 2.92 -0.18
CA ARG A 36 8.77 1.47 -0.22
C ARG A 36 8.41 0.98 -1.63
N MET A 37 8.23 1.89 -2.58
CA MET A 37 7.97 1.56 -3.98
C MET A 37 9.26 1.17 -4.70
N ASP A 38 9.17 0.15 -5.53
CA ASP A 38 10.18 -0.15 -6.55
C ASP A 38 10.02 0.78 -7.78
N GLY A 39 10.88 0.66 -8.80
CA GLY A 39 10.84 1.49 -10.01
C GLY A 39 9.51 1.40 -10.78
N ASP A 40 8.79 0.28 -10.65
CA ASP A 40 7.46 0.07 -11.23
C ASP A 40 6.28 0.49 -10.33
N GLY A 41 6.56 1.06 -9.14
CA GLY A 41 5.56 1.46 -8.15
C GLY A 41 5.06 0.32 -7.25
N TRP A 42 5.70 -0.84 -7.28
CA TRP A 42 5.34 -2.00 -6.46
C TRP A 42 5.82 -1.86 -5.02
N VAL A 43 4.95 -2.19 -4.08
CA VAL A 43 5.24 -2.27 -2.64
C VAL A 43 4.97 -3.70 -2.17
N SER A 44 5.84 -4.25 -1.32
CA SER A 44 5.61 -5.57 -0.72
C SER A 44 4.34 -5.55 0.14
N VAL A 45 3.48 -6.56 0.01
CA VAL A 45 2.31 -6.67 0.89
C VAL A 45 2.74 -6.96 2.33
N GLN A 46 3.92 -7.55 2.56
CA GLN A 46 4.48 -7.68 3.91
C GLN A 46 4.72 -6.31 4.54
N ASP A 47 5.37 -5.38 3.82
CA ASP A 47 5.58 -4.01 4.32
C ASP A 47 4.24 -3.32 4.62
N ILE A 48 3.25 -3.47 3.73
CA ILE A 48 1.90 -2.89 3.92
C ILE A 48 1.23 -3.47 5.17
N ALA A 49 1.37 -4.78 5.41
CA ALA A 49 0.82 -5.45 6.59
C ALA A 49 1.45 -4.94 7.90
N GLU A 50 2.68 -4.45 7.85
CA GLU A 50 3.37 -3.84 8.99
C GLU A 50 2.99 -2.36 9.21
N PHE A 51 2.27 -1.72 8.28
CA PHE A 51 1.85 -0.34 8.47
C PHE A 51 0.88 -0.22 9.64
N PRO A 52 1.00 0.82 10.49
CA PRO A 52 0.32 0.87 11.79
C PRO A 52 -1.20 0.66 11.74
N ARG A 53 -1.89 1.17 10.70
CA ARG A 53 -3.36 1.00 10.58
C ARG A 53 -3.77 -0.39 10.07
N VAL A 54 -2.95 -1.04 9.25
CA VAL A 54 -3.23 -2.37 8.71
C VAL A 54 -2.82 -3.43 9.73
N GLN A 55 -1.66 -3.27 10.37
CA GLN A 55 -1.16 -4.16 11.41
C GLN A 55 -2.17 -4.34 12.57
N ARG A 56 -2.86 -3.27 12.96
CA ARG A 56 -3.91 -3.29 14.00
C ARG A 56 -5.11 -4.17 13.65
N LEU A 57 -5.32 -4.50 12.37
CA LEU A 57 -6.39 -5.39 11.93
C LEU A 57 -6.05 -6.87 12.19
N GLY A 58 -4.79 -7.19 12.47
CA GLY A 58 -4.33 -8.54 12.78
C GLY A 58 -4.53 -9.51 11.61
N LEU A 59 -4.33 -9.03 10.38
CA LEU A 59 -4.36 -9.82 9.16
C LEU A 59 -2.95 -10.18 8.73
N ASP A 60 -2.76 -11.38 8.21
CA ASP A 60 -1.51 -11.77 7.56
C ASP A 60 -1.42 -11.18 6.13
N ALA A 61 -0.22 -11.21 5.55
CA ALA A 61 0.02 -10.65 4.21
C ALA A 61 -0.86 -11.27 3.11
N GLY A 62 -1.22 -12.56 3.23
CA GLY A 62 -2.12 -13.22 2.28
C GLY A 62 -3.54 -12.66 2.38
N ALA A 63 -4.07 -12.51 3.60
CA ALA A 63 -5.37 -11.89 3.83
C ALA A 63 -5.40 -10.41 3.40
N VAL A 64 -4.32 -9.66 3.65
CA VAL A 64 -4.17 -8.28 3.17
C VAL A 64 -4.17 -8.24 1.63
N ALA A 65 -3.41 -9.11 0.96
CA ALA A 65 -3.41 -9.21 -0.51
C ALA A 65 -4.80 -9.57 -1.05
N ALA A 66 -5.48 -10.54 -0.44
CA ALA A 66 -6.83 -10.95 -0.84
C ALA A 66 -7.84 -9.81 -0.65
N SER A 67 -7.70 -9.02 0.41
CA SER A 67 -8.56 -7.87 0.65
C SER A 67 -8.50 -6.84 -0.48
N MET A 68 -7.37 -6.70 -1.17
CA MET A 68 -7.21 -5.75 -2.27
C MET A 68 -7.78 -6.25 -3.61
N LEU A 69 -8.19 -7.52 -3.71
CA LEU A 69 -8.76 -8.07 -4.93
C LEU A 69 -10.02 -7.31 -5.33
N GLY A 70 -10.06 -6.80 -6.56
CA GLY A 70 -11.16 -6.01 -7.09
C GLY A 70 -11.15 -4.51 -6.70
N SER A 71 -10.13 -4.03 -5.99
CA SER A 71 -9.97 -2.59 -5.75
C SER A 71 -9.81 -1.80 -7.05
N ALA A 72 -10.47 -0.66 -7.16
CA ALA A 72 -10.32 0.25 -8.31
C ALA A 72 -9.03 1.08 -8.25
N VAL A 73 -8.42 1.21 -7.06
CA VAL A 73 -7.24 2.05 -6.82
C VAL A 73 -5.96 1.25 -6.97
N VAL A 74 -5.93 0.03 -6.42
CA VAL A 74 -4.73 -0.82 -6.39
C VAL A 74 -4.92 -2.11 -7.18
N GLU A 75 -3.82 -2.64 -7.68
CA GLU A 75 -3.69 -3.98 -8.23
C GLU A 75 -2.69 -4.80 -7.40
N VAL A 76 -2.88 -6.12 -7.40
CA VAL A 76 -2.05 -7.07 -6.64
C VAL A 76 -1.37 -8.01 -7.60
N SER A 77 -0.05 -8.15 -7.46
CA SER A 77 0.68 -9.30 -7.99
C SER A 77 0.73 -10.40 -6.94
N TRP A 78 0.37 -11.60 -7.37
CA TRP A 78 0.41 -12.83 -6.56
C TRP A 78 1.73 -13.60 -6.72
N ASP A 79 2.79 -12.92 -7.19
CA ASP A 79 4.16 -13.41 -7.07
C ASP A 79 4.51 -13.74 -5.61
N LYS A 80 5.62 -14.47 -5.40
CA LYS A 80 6.13 -14.73 -4.05
C LYS A 80 7.38 -13.86 -3.78
N PRO A 81 7.32 -12.89 -2.86
CA PRO A 81 6.17 -12.46 -2.05
C PRO A 81 5.16 -11.58 -2.83
N PRO A 82 3.89 -11.50 -2.37
CA PRO A 82 2.86 -10.71 -3.03
C PRO A 82 3.17 -9.22 -2.92
N ARG A 83 2.79 -8.47 -3.97
CA ARG A 83 3.07 -7.03 -4.10
C ARG A 83 1.81 -6.28 -4.51
N ALA A 84 1.69 -5.03 -4.11
CA ALA A 84 0.60 -4.15 -4.50
C ALA A 84 1.14 -2.84 -5.11
N ARG A 85 0.42 -2.30 -6.10
CA ARG A 85 0.73 -0.98 -6.67
C ARG A 85 -0.54 -0.27 -7.11
N LEU A 86 -0.42 1.01 -7.44
CA LEU A 86 -1.46 1.77 -8.13
C LEU A 86 -1.83 1.14 -9.47
N ARG A 87 -3.12 0.99 -9.71
CA ARG A 87 -3.66 0.46 -10.97
C ARG A 87 -3.48 1.46 -12.12
N SER A 88 -3.70 2.75 -11.83
CA SER A 88 -3.56 3.81 -12.83
C SER A 88 -2.08 4.04 -13.17
N SER A 89 -1.71 3.92 -14.44
CA SER A 89 -0.37 4.29 -14.93
C SER A 89 -0.08 5.77 -14.76
N GLU A 90 -1.08 6.63 -14.97
CA GLU A 90 -0.94 8.08 -14.86
C GLU A 90 -0.60 8.49 -13.42
N GLN A 91 -1.26 7.90 -12.43
CA GLN A 91 -0.94 8.13 -11.02
C GLN A 91 0.44 7.58 -10.65
N ARG A 92 0.86 6.43 -11.20
CA ARG A 92 2.21 5.91 -10.99
C ARG A 92 3.28 6.87 -11.50
N SER A 93 3.07 7.45 -12.68
CA SER A 93 3.98 8.46 -13.22
C SER A 93 3.98 9.77 -12.43
N ALA A 94 2.84 10.16 -11.85
CA ALA A 94 2.72 11.37 -11.02
C ALA A 94 3.38 11.21 -9.63
N PHE A 95 3.45 9.99 -9.09
CA PHE A 95 4.00 9.71 -7.76
C PHE A 95 5.15 8.69 -7.85
N PRO A 96 6.31 9.07 -8.42
CA PRO A 96 7.46 8.17 -8.49
C PRO A 96 8.01 7.87 -7.09
N ARG A 97 8.80 6.80 -7.01
CA ARG A 97 9.60 6.45 -5.83
C ARG A 97 10.41 7.66 -5.35
N VAL A 98 10.57 7.78 -4.04
CA VAL A 98 11.47 8.76 -3.40
C VAL A 98 12.54 8.00 -2.64
N ASP A 99 13.80 8.29 -2.93
CA ASP A 99 14.91 7.81 -2.10
C ASP A 99 15.02 8.70 -0.86
N LEU A 100 14.86 8.10 0.33
CA LEU A 100 14.82 8.82 1.61
C LEU A 100 16.12 9.57 1.93
N ASP A 101 17.22 9.22 1.27
CA ASP A 101 18.51 9.89 1.43
C ASP A 101 18.52 11.29 0.75
N GLU A 102 17.79 11.46 -0.36
CA GLU A 102 17.75 12.72 -1.12
C GLU A 102 16.62 13.67 -0.67
N ALA A 103 15.55 13.16 -0.07
CA ALA A 103 14.43 13.97 0.41
C ALA A 103 14.82 14.96 1.54
N ALA A 104 15.96 14.73 2.21
CA ALA A 104 16.49 15.60 3.25
C ALA A 104 17.30 16.80 2.72
N GLN A 105 17.63 16.85 1.43
CA GLN A 105 18.46 17.92 0.84
C GLN A 105 17.68 18.94 -0.01
N GLY A 106 16.36 18.83 -0.10
CA GLY A 106 15.51 19.66 -0.96
C GLY A 106 14.77 20.81 -0.28
N GLN A 107 15.33 21.42 0.77
CA GLN A 107 14.82 22.68 1.31
C GLN A 107 15.96 23.58 1.81
N ASP A 108 16.79 24.05 0.89
CA ASP A 108 17.41 25.37 1.00
C ASP A 108 17.48 25.99 -0.41
N ARG A 109 17.33 27.31 -0.45
CA ARG A 109 17.14 28.16 -1.63
C ARG A 109 18.14 27.99 -2.76
#